data_AF-A0A7S3AJ54-F1
#
_entry.id   AF-A0A7S3AJ54-F1
#
_cell.length_a   1.000
_cell.length_b   1.000
_cell.length_c   1.000
_cell.angle_alpha   90.00
_cell.angle_beta   90.00
_cell.angle_gamma   90.00
#
_symmetry.space_group_name_H-M   'P 1'
#
loop_
_entity.id
_entity.type
_entity.pdbx_description
1 polymer ?
#
loop_
_entity_poly.entity_id
_entity_poly.type
_entity_poly.pdbx_seq_one_letter_code
_entity_poly.pdbx_strand_id
1 'polypeptide(L)'
;CAVNPKIGGVVISGSRGTAKSVMARALHKLMPPIEIVKGSQFMIDKESGEWDSFLEADIRAGKINLDTVDTEIVPTPFVQIPLDVLEDRLLGAVDVEKSVRTGVTVFEPGLLARAHRGVLYVDDINL
;
A
#
# COMPACT_ATOMS: atom_id res chain seq x y z
N CYS A 1 13.06 -11.33 -0.91
CA CYS A 1 11.70 -10.78 -0.84
C CYS A 1 11.40 -9.63 -1.82
N ALA A 2 12.41 -8.94 -2.40
CA ALA A 2 12.18 -8.04 -3.55
C ALA A 2 12.06 -8.77 -4.90
N VAL A 3 12.54 -10.02 -4.98
CA VAL A 3 12.54 -10.84 -6.21
C VAL A 3 11.32 -11.77 -6.27
N ASN A 4 10.92 -12.35 -5.14
CA ASN A 4 9.76 -13.21 -5.05
C ASN A 4 9.06 -13.02 -3.69
N PRO A 5 7.88 -12.38 -3.66
CA PRO A 5 7.12 -12.18 -2.42
C PRO A 5 6.47 -13.45 -1.88
N LYS A 6 6.33 -14.52 -2.69
CA LYS A 6 5.76 -15.81 -2.27
C LYS A 6 6.64 -16.59 -1.29
N ILE A 7 7.89 -16.18 -1.12
CA ILE A 7 8.78 -16.72 -0.08
C ILE A 7 8.24 -16.38 1.33
N GLY A 8 7.36 -15.38 1.44
CA GLY A 8 6.72 -14.98 2.69
C GLY A 8 7.42 -13.79 3.36
N GLY A 9 7.04 -13.55 4.61
CA GLY A 9 7.59 -12.48 5.44
C GLY A 9 9.04 -12.74 5.86
N VAL A 10 9.78 -11.67 6.13
CA VAL A 10 11.14 -11.73 6.68
C VAL A 10 11.10 -11.31 8.14
N VAL A 11 11.67 -12.14 9.02
CA VAL A 11 11.87 -11.79 10.43
C VAL A 11 13.33 -11.40 10.63
N ILE A 12 13.57 -10.21 11.18
CA ILE A 12 14.90 -9.72 11.57
C ILE A 12 14.96 -9.74 13.10
N SER A 13 15.73 -10.67 13.68
CA SER A 13 15.89 -10.80 15.13
C SER A 13 17.24 -10.25 15.61
N GLY A 14 17.27 -9.78 16.85
CA GLY A 14 18.47 -9.23 17.49
C GLY A 14 18.12 -8.33 18.67
N SER A 15 19.09 -8.09 19.57
CA SER A 15 18.91 -7.23 20.74
C SER A 15 18.63 -5.76 20.36
N ARG A 16 18.26 -4.95 21.34
CA ARG A 16 18.12 -3.50 21.14
C ARG A 16 19.46 -2.93 20.66
N GLY A 17 19.43 -2.12 19.60
CA GLY A 17 20.64 -1.51 19.03
C GLY A 17 21.33 -2.32 17.93
N THR A 18 20.79 -3.47 17.50
CA THR A 18 21.37 -4.27 16.39
C THR A 18 21.01 -3.78 14.99
N ALA A 19 20.66 -2.49 14.83
CA ALA A 19 20.39 -1.86 13.54
C ALA A 19 19.30 -2.51 12.67
N LYS A 20 18.35 -3.26 13.26
CA LYS A 20 17.25 -3.95 12.52
C LYS A 20 16.46 -3.00 11.62
N SER A 21 16.02 -1.87 12.17
CA SER A 21 15.28 -0.84 11.43
C SER A 21 16.13 -0.17 10.35
N VAL A 22 17.44 0.01 10.60
CA VAL A 22 18.38 0.54 9.62
C VAL A 22 18.52 -0.41 8.43
N MET A 23 18.63 -1.72 8.68
CA MET A 23 18.70 -2.73 7.63
C MET A 23 17.43 -2.74 6.77
N ALA A 24 16.24 -2.71 7.38
CA ALA A 24 14.97 -2.66 6.65
C ALA A 24 14.88 -1.42 5.74
N ARG A 25 15.27 -0.24 6.25
CA ARG A 25 15.29 1.01 5.48
C ARG A 25 16.37 1.01 4.39
N ALA A 26 17.53 0.42 4.66
CA ALA A 26 18.60 0.30 3.67
C ALA A 26 18.16 -0.59 2.50
N LEU A 27 17.49 -1.72 2.78
CA LEU A 27 16.92 -2.59 1.76
C LEU A 27 15.87 -1.86 0.92
N HIS A 28 14.97 -1.13 1.56
CA HIS A 28 13.97 -0.30 0.87
C HIS A 28 14.60 0.73 -0.06
N LYS A 29 15.69 1.37 0.35
CA LYS A 29 16.41 2.35 -0.46
C LYS A 29 17.05 1.77 -1.72
N LEU A 30 17.20 0.45 -1.80
CA LEU A 30 17.69 -0.26 -2.99
C LEU A 30 16.56 -0.65 -3.95
N MET A 31 15.30 -0.47 -3.55
CA MET A 31 14.16 -0.82 -4.40
C MET A 31 13.97 0.21 -5.52
N PRO A 32 13.65 -0.25 -6.76
CA PRO A 32 13.37 0.65 -7.85
C PRO A 32 12.04 1.38 -7.61
N PRO A 33 11.91 2.64 -8.06
CA PRO A 33 10.62 3.30 -8.03
C PRO A 33 9.59 2.51 -8.85
N ILE A 34 8.32 2.69 -8.51
CA ILE A 34 7.20 2.00 -9.15
C ILE A 34 6.37 2.98 -9.97
N GLU A 35 5.85 2.52 -11.09
CA GLU A 35 4.84 3.26 -11.85
C GLU A 35 3.45 2.92 -11.31
N ILE A 36 2.63 3.95 -11.12
CA ILE A 36 1.25 3.82 -10.64
C ILE A 36 0.29 4.65 -11.50
N VAL A 37 -0.98 4.24 -11.53
CA VAL A 37 -2.07 5.09 -12.02
C VAL A 37 -2.14 6.36 -11.17
N LYS A 38 -2.12 7.52 -11.82
CA LYS A 38 -2.07 8.81 -11.14
C LYS A 38 -3.28 9.00 -10.22
N GLY A 39 -3.01 9.35 -8.96
CA GLY A 39 -4.05 9.49 -7.93
C GLY A 39 -4.61 8.17 -7.38
N SER A 40 -4.05 7.02 -7.76
CA SER A 40 -4.42 5.73 -7.17
C SER A 40 -4.08 5.70 -5.67
N GLN A 41 -5.07 5.35 -4.86
CA GLN A 41 -4.90 5.18 -3.41
C GLN A 41 -4.24 3.85 -3.04
N PHE A 42 -4.19 2.90 -3.97
CA PHE A 42 -3.73 1.52 -3.76
C PHE A 42 -2.46 1.20 -4.56
N MET A 43 -1.75 2.21 -5.08
CA MET A 43 -0.50 2.05 -5.83
C MET A 43 -0.65 1.12 -7.07
N ILE A 44 -1.82 1.18 -7.72
CA ILE A 44 -2.16 0.26 -8.80
C ILE A 44 -1.27 0.48 -10.02
N ASP A 45 -0.73 -0.62 -10.54
CA ASP A 45 -0.11 -0.68 -11.85
C ASP A 45 -1.20 -0.87 -12.92
N LYS A 46 -1.21 -0.03 -13.96
CA LYS A 46 -2.18 -0.22 -15.05
C LYS A 46 -1.95 -1.54 -15.79
N GLU A 47 -0.73 -2.09 -15.77
CA GLU A 47 -0.37 -3.30 -16.51
C GLU A 47 -0.43 -4.58 -15.68
N SER A 48 -0.69 -4.50 -14.36
CA SER A 48 -0.69 -5.70 -13.50
C SER A 48 -1.83 -6.68 -13.80
N GLY A 49 -2.96 -6.18 -14.29
CA GLY A 49 -4.21 -6.94 -14.36
C GLY A 49 -4.83 -7.26 -12.99
N GLU A 50 -4.23 -6.77 -11.90
CA GLU A 50 -4.73 -6.85 -10.53
C GLU A 50 -5.16 -5.44 -10.11
N TRP A 51 -6.43 -5.11 -10.34
CA TRP A 51 -6.99 -3.79 -10.06
C TRP A 51 -7.98 -3.85 -8.90
N ASP A 52 -8.09 -2.75 -8.16
CA ASP A 52 -9.11 -2.62 -7.13
C ASP A 52 -10.50 -2.37 -7.74
N SER A 53 -11.54 -2.61 -6.94
CA SER A 53 -12.93 -2.47 -7.38
C SER A 53 -13.33 -1.04 -7.74
N PHE A 54 -12.63 -0.02 -7.23
CA PHE A 54 -12.90 1.38 -7.57
C PHE A 54 -12.39 1.67 -8.99
N LEU A 55 -11.15 1.29 -9.30
CA LEU A 55 -10.59 1.42 -10.65
C LEU A 55 -11.40 0.60 -11.66
N GLU A 56 -11.75 -0.64 -11.34
CA GLU A 56 -12.62 -1.46 -12.20
C GLU A 56 -13.97 -0.79 -12.48
N ALA A 57 -14.59 -0.21 -11.45
CA ALA A 57 -15.88 0.48 -11.60
C ALA A 57 -15.76 1.72 -12.50
N ASP A 58 -14.70 2.51 -12.35
CA ASP A 58 -14.47 3.68 -13.18
C ASP A 58 -14.15 3.33 -14.64
N ILE A 59 -13.46 2.20 -14.89
CA ILE A 59 -13.26 1.66 -16.24
C ILE A 59 -14.60 1.21 -16.84
N ARG A 60 -15.39 0.43 -16.10
CA ARG A 60 -16.72 -0.03 -16.57
C ARG A 60 -17.68 1.12 -16.83
N ALA A 61 -17.58 2.20 -16.07
CA ALA A 61 -18.35 3.43 -16.26
C ALA A 61 -17.82 4.30 -17.42
N GLY A 62 -16.69 3.93 -18.05
CA GLY A 62 -16.07 4.68 -19.13
C GLY A 62 -15.43 6.00 -18.68
N LYS A 63 -15.23 6.21 -17.38
CA LYS A 63 -14.58 7.41 -16.84
C LYS A 63 -13.05 7.36 -17.00
N ILE A 64 -12.49 6.16 -16.94
CA ILE A 64 -11.07 5.89 -17.11
C ILE A 64 -10.89 4.94 -18.28
N ASN A 65 -9.97 5.27 -19.18
CA ASN A 65 -9.49 4.37 -20.22
C ASN A 65 -8.04 4.01 -19.90
N LEU A 66 -7.75 2.72 -19.75
CA LEU A 66 -6.43 2.19 -19.37
C LEU A 66 -5.32 2.55 -20.36
N ASP A 67 -5.63 2.62 -21.65
CA ASP A 67 -4.64 2.93 -22.68
C ASP A 67 -4.18 4.40 -22.59
N THR A 68 -5.04 5.27 -22.05
CA THR A 68 -4.81 6.72 -21.98
C THR A 68 -4.70 7.24 -20.55
N VAL A 69 -4.76 6.37 -19.54
CA VAL A 69 -4.72 6.80 -18.15
C VAL A 69 -3.33 7.34 -17.83
N ASP A 70 -3.30 8.53 -17.22
CA ASP A 70 -2.06 9.12 -16.73
C ASP A 70 -1.44 8.22 -15.66
N THR A 71 -0.14 7.99 -15.77
CA THR A 71 0.66 7.32 -14.76
C THR A 71 1.68 8.28 -14.16
N GLU A 72 2.17 7.95 -12.98
CA GLU A 72 3.26 8.64 -12.33
C GLU A 72 4.25 7.64 -11.72
N ILE A 73 5.54 8.02 -11.71
CA ILE A 73 6.59 7.23 -11.09
C ILE A 73 6.78 7.74 -9.66
N VAL A 74 6.55 6.86 -8.69
CA VAL A 74 6.70 7.16 -7.26
C VAL A 74 7.77 6.27 -6.62
N PRO A 75 8.43 6.72 -5.54
CA PRO A 75 9.29 5.85 -4.75
C PRO A 75 8.48 4.64 -4.24
N THR A 76 9.13 3.48 -4.14
CA THR A 76 8.51 2.32 -3.50
C THR A 76 7.98 2.71 -2.11
N PRO A 77 6.76 2.33 -1.72
CA PRO A 77 6.25 2.64 -0.39
C PRO A 77 7.07 1.92 0.71
N PHE A 78 7.34 2.63 1.81
CA PHE A 78 7.81 2.04 3.07
C PHE A 78 6.85 2.46 4.17
N VAL A 79 6.02 1.51 4.60
CA VAL A 79 4.98 1.75 5.60
C VAL A 79 5.37 1.05 6.88
N GLN A 80 5.54 1.83 7.95
CA GLN A 80 5.74 1.29 9.29
C GLN A 80 4.40 1.16 10.01
N ILE A 81 4.12 0.00 10.57
CA ILE A 81 2.97 -0.24 11.45
C ILE A 81 3.34 0.19 12.87
N PRO A 82 2.63 1.16 13.46
CA PRO A 82 2.70 1.43 14.89
C PRO A 82 2.14 0.26 15.71
N LEU A 83 2.71 -0.03 16.88
CA LEU A 83 2.24 -1.10 17.76
C LEU A 83 0.78 -0.91 18.18
N ASP A 84 0.37 0.33 18.42
CA ASP A 84 -0.98 0.67 18.89
C ASP A 84 -1.92 1.05 17.73
N VAL A 85 -1.67 0.53 16.52
CA VAL A 85 -2.56 0.81 15.39
C VAL A 85 -3.91 0.12 15.59
N LEU A 86 -4.98 0.86 15.36
CA LEU A 86 -6.33 0.31 15.32
C LEU A 86 -6.57 -0.41 13.99
N GLU A 87 -7.48 -1.40 14.00
CA GLU A 87 -7.81 -2.21 12.83
C GLU A 87 -8.31 -1.37 11.66
N ASP A 88 -9.14 -0.36 11.95
CA ASP A 88 -9.69 0.57 10.97
C ASP A 88 -8.60 1.40 10.25
N ARG A 89 -7.53 1.78 10.94
CA ARG A 89 -6.37 2.45 10.35
C ARG A 89 -5.45 1.49 9.61
N LEU A 90 -5.40 0.22 10.03
CA LEU A 90 -4.58 -0.80 9.38
C LEU A 90 -5.20 -1.27 8.06
N LEU A 91 -6.45 -1.73 8.11
CA LEU A 91 -7.20 -2.29 6.99
C LEU A 91 -7.83 -1.20 6.11
N GLY A 92 -8.29 -0.12 6.75
CA GLY A 92 -9.14 0.90 6.15
C GLY A 92 -10.53 0.89 6.77
N ALA A 93 -11.28 1.97 6.54
CA ALA A 93 -12.58 2.19 7.16
C ALA A 93 -13.57 2.79 6.17
N VAL A 94 -14.86 2.69 6.45
CA VAL A 94 -15.89 3.44 5.72
C VAL A 94 -16.16 4.75 6.46
N ASP A 95 -16.05 5.86 5.75
CA ASP A 95 -16.42 7.17 6.28
C ASP A 95 -17.93 7.36 6.17
N VAL A 96 -18.64 7.03 7.24
CA VAL A 96 -20.10 7.11 7.31
C VAL A 96 -20.60 8.54 7.11
N GLU A 97 -19.92 9.54 7.66
CA GLU A 97 -20.35 10.94 7.57
C GLU A 97 -20.30 11.44 6.13
N LYS A 98 -19.16 11.23 5.46
CA LYS A 98 -19.04 11.54 4.03
C LYS A 98 -20.00 10.70 3.19
N SER A 99 -20.22 9.44 3.56
CA SER A 99 -21.12 8.56 2.81
C SER A 99 -22.57 9.04 2.86
N VAL A 100 -23.05 9.44 4.04
CA VAL A 100 -24.40 9.99 4.23
C VAL A 100 -24.55 11.31 3.48
N ARG A 101 -23.54 12.19 3.51
CA ARG A 101 -23.59 13.50 2.84
C ARG A 101 -23.56 13.39 1.31
N THR A 102 -22.80 12.44 0.77
CA THR A 102 -22.61 12.27 -0.69
C THR A 102 -23.57 11.26 -1.31
N GLY A 103 -24.24 10.45 -0.49
CA GLY A 103 -25.12 9.37 -0.93
C GLY A 103 -24.38 8.16 -1.52
N VAL A 104 -23.04 8.14 -1.44
CA VAL A 104 -22.20 7.05 -1.95
C VAL A 104 -21.27 6.56 -0.85
N THR A 105 -21.03 5.25 -0.75
CA THR A 105 -20.11 4.71 0.26
C THR A 105 -18.68 5.18 -0.02
N VAL A 106 -18.10 5.93 0.92
CA VAL A 106 -16.72 6.44 0.86
C VAL A 106 -15.83 5.56 1.72
N PHE A 107 -14.86 4.89 1.09
CA PHE A 107 -13.85 4.09 1.80
C PHE A 107 -12.56 4.89 1.97
N GLU A 108 -11.99 4.85 3.17
CA GLU A 108 -10.69 5.42 3.49
C GLU A 108 -9.64 4.30 3.57
N PRO A 109 -8.61 4.34 2.70
CA PRO A 109 -7.59 3.30 2.64
C PRO A 109 -6.73 3.26 3.90
N GLY A 110 -6.50 2.06 4.44
CA GLY A 110 -5.63 1.82 5.59
C GLY A 110 -4.13 1.79 5.24
N LEU A 111 -3.31 1.48 6.24
CA LEU A 111 -1.87 1.29 6.07
C LEU A 111 -1.52 0.19 5.06
N LEU A 112 -2.30 -0.89 4.99
CA LEU A 112 -2.04 -1.99 4.06
C LEU A 112 -2.20 -1.54 2.60
N ALA A 113 -3.23 -0.75 2.29
CA ALA A 113 -3.43 -0.18 0.96
C ALA A 113 -2.23 0.67 0.53
N ARG A 114 -1.72 1.49 1.45
CA ARG A 114 -0.54 2.36 1.21
C ARG A 114 0.77 1.58 1.09
N ALA A 115 0.84 0.36 1.61
CA ALA A 115 2.01 -0.50 1.55
C ALA A 115 2.04 -1.39 0.30
N HIS A 116 0.98 -1.39 -0.51
CA HIS A 116 0.87 -2.22 -1.70
C HIS A 116 2.06 -1.99 -2.66
N ARG A 117 2.61 -3.08 -3.21
CA ARG A 117 3.84 -3.11 -4.02
C ARG A 117 5.08 -2.51 -3.34
N GLY A 118 5.05 -2.35 -2.02
CA GLY A 118 6.14 -1.79 -1.23
C GLY A 118 6.57 -2.68 -0.07
N VAL A 119 7.04 -2.04 1.00
CA VAL A 119 7.53 -2.68 2.21
C VAL A 119 6.62 -2.31 3.38
N LEU A 120 6.10 -3.34 4.05
CA LEU A 120 5.41 -3.21 5.32
C LEU A 120 6.38 -3.62 6.45
N TYR A 121 6.71 -2.68 7.32
CA TYR A 121 7.64 -2.88 8.43
C TYR A 121 6.89 -2.85 9.76
N VAL A 122 7.13 -3.84 10.61
CA VAL A 122 6.62 -3.89 11.98
C VAL A 122 7.82 -4.00 12.91
N ASP A 123 7.92 -3.07 13.86
CA ASP A 123 8.93 -3.16 14.92
C ASP A 123 8.36 -3.89 16.13
N ASP A 124 9.24 -4.45 16.96
CA ASP A 124 8.88 -5.01 18.27
C ASP A 124 7.67 -5.97 18.26
N ILE A 125 7.61 -6.89 17.28
CA ILE A 125 6.71 -8.05 17.37
C ILE A 125 7.21 -8.91 18.52
N ASN A 126 6.54 -8.83 19.68
CA ASN A 126 6.68 -9.83 20.72
C ASN A 126 6.13 -11.14 20.16
N LEU A 127 7.03 -12.04 19.73
CA LEU A 127 6.73 -13.43 19.40
C LEU A 127 6.75 -14.28 20.66
#